data_AF-A0A0L6U959-F1
#
_entry.id   AF-A0A0L6U959-F1
#
_cell.length_a   1.000
_cell.length_b   1.000
_cell.length_c   1.000
_cell.angle_alpha   90.00
_cell.angle_beta   90.00
_cell.angle_gamma   90.00
#
_symmetry.space_group_name_H-M   'P 1'
#
loop_
_entity.id
_entity.type
_entity.pdbx_description
1 polymer ?
#
loop_
_entity_poly.entity_id
_entity_poly.type
_entity_poly.pdbx_seq_one_letter_code
_entity_poly.pdbx_strand_id
1 'polypeptide(L)'
;KLWHTIKERFSSSQASNRARIFNDFLYIKFQEDGVENFVTNVKVAIKIMVDVGIDLPQDILLYLVLIKFPTSLQILKRQIMHSDKELSVEFNLRPCLTAKIGSRVKIIRRQTLRKDAKAVFITLGRMQIILAIL
;
A
#
# COMPACT_ATOMS: atom_id res chain seq x y z
N LYS A 1 -2.82 4.54 -40.27
CA LYS A 1 -1.64 3.62 -40.28
C LYS A 1 -0.68 3.93 -39.13
N LEU A 2 -0.18 5.17 -38.99
CA LEU A 2 0.76 5.56 -37.92
C LEU A 2 0.33 5.16 -36.49
N TRP A 3 -0.91 5.48 -36.09
CA TRP A 3 -1.44 5.13 -34.76
C TRP A 3 -1.39 3.62 -34.46
N HIS A 4 -1.60 2.79 -35.48
CA HIS A 4 -1.58 1.34 -35.34
C HIS A 4 -0.16 0.82 -35.09
N THR A 5 0.81 1.31 -35.86
CA THR A 5 2.23 0.98 -35.71
C THR A 5 2.80 1.44 -34.37
N ILE A 6 2.38 2.61 -33.88
CA ILE A 6 2.75 3.09 -32.54
C ILE A 6 2.19 2.15 -31.47
N LYS A 7 0.89 1.82 -31.56
CA LYS A 7 0.25 0.91 -30.60
C LYS A 7 0.93 -0.46 -30.61
N GLU A 8 1.20 -1.01 -31.79
CA GLU A 8 1.89 -2.30 -31.96
C GLU A 8 3.31 -2.29 -31.37
N ARG A 9 4.04 -1.16 -31.49
CA ARG A 9 5.37 -1.01 -30.88
C ARG A 9 5.33 -1.00 -29.35
N PHE A 10 4.36 -0.30 -28.75
CA PHE A 10 4.24 -0.18 -27.28
C PHE A 10 3.56 -1.39 -26.65
N SER A 11 2.67 -2.06 -27.37
CA SER A 11 2.03 -3.34 -27.00
C SER A 11 2.84 -4.55 -27.45
N SER A 12 4.05 -4.34 -27.96
CA SER A 12 4.88 -5.42 -28.49
C SER A 12 5.26 -6.38 -27.38
N SER A 13 5.10 -7.68 -27.65
CA SER A 13 5.55 -8.76 -26.76
C SER A 13 7.05 -9.01 -26.84
N GLN A 14 7.86 -8.13 -27.46
CA GLN A 14 9.32 -8.31 -27.51
C GLN A 14 9.95 -8.33 -26.11
N ALA A 15 11.02 -9.12 -25.95
CA ALA A 15 11.68 -9.34 -24.66
C ALA A 15 12.13 -8.04 -23.97
N SER A 16 12.62 -7.05 -24.72
CA SER A 16 13.04 -5.75 -24.18
C SER A 16 11.86 -4.94 -23.62
N ASN A 17 10.71 -4.94 -24.31
CA ASN A 17 9.51 -4.24 -23.83
C ASN A 17 8.93 -4.95 -22.60
N ARG A 18 8.85 -6.29 -22.63
CA ARG A 18 8.42 -7.08 -21.47
C ARG A 18 9.31 -6.80 -20.25
N ALA A 19 10.63 -6.81 -20.41
CA ALA A 19 11.56 -6.50 -19.32
C ALA A 19 11.36 -5.08 -18.76
N ARG A 20 11.13 -4.09 -19.63
CA ARG A 20 10.82 -2.71 -19.21
C ARG A 20 9.54 -2.64 -18.39
N ILE A 21 8.44 -3.21 -18.89
CA ILE A 21 7.13 -3.21 -18.20
C ILE A 21 7.22 -3.96 -16.86
N PHE A 22 7.92 -5.09 -16.82
CA PHE A 22 8.14 -5.82 -15.58
C PHE A 22 8.93 -5.00 -14.57
N ASN A 23 10.00 -4.31 -15.01
CA ASN A 23 10.74 -3.39 -14.15
C ASN A 23 9.88 -2.24 -13.64
N ASP A 24 9.05 -1.63 -14.50
CA ASP A 24 8.13 -0.56 -14.11
C ASP A 24 7.18 -1.04 -12.99
N PHE A 25 6.66 -2.28 -13.10
CA PHE A 25 5.88 -2.92 -12.03
C PHE A 25 6.71 -3.09 -10.73
N LEU A 26 7.97 -3.53 -10.83
CA LEU A 26 8.86 -3.70 -9.67
C LEU A 26 9.12 -2.37 -8.93
N TYR A 27 9.20 -1.25 -9.63
CA TYR A 27 9.44 0.07 -9.04
C TYR A 27 8.22 0.73 -8.39
N ILE A 28 7.02 0.17 -8.52
CA ILE A 28 5.84 0.65 -7.79
C ILE A 28 6.10 0.55 -6.28
N LYS A 29 6.12 1.70 -5.59
CA LYS A 29 6.34 1.80 -4.15
C LYS A 29 5.02 1.91 -3.39
N PHE A 30 4.97 1.29 -2.23
CA PHE A 30 3.87 1.47 -1.29
C PHE A 30 3.94 2.87 -0.65
N GLN A 31 2.80 3.58 -0.62
CA GLN A 31 2.65 4.87 0.04
C GLN A 31 1.56 4.75 1.11
N GLU A 32 1.91 5.11 2.35
CA GLU A 32 1.03 4.92 3.53
C GLU A 32 -0.21 5.84 3.49
N ASP A 33 -0.07 7.02 2.92
CA ASP A 33 -1.12 8.03 2.68
C ASP A 33 -1.99 7.73 1.46
N GLY A 34 -1.57 6.78 0.61
CA GLY A 34 -2.18 6.50 -0.70
C GLY A 34 -2.43 5.02 -0.96
N VAL A 35 -2.98 4.27 0.01
CA VAL A 35 -3.25 2.82 -0.12
C VAL A 35 -4.11 2.50 -1.34
N GLU A 36 -5.16 3.29 -1.59
CA GLU A 36 -6.05 3.10 -2.74
C GLU A 36 -5.33 3.34 -4.06
N ASN A 37 -4.47 4.37 -4.11
CA ASN A 37 -3.64 4.67 -5.26
C ASN A 37 -2.64 3.55 -5.52
N PHE A 38 -1.99 3.03 -4.47
CA PHE A 38 -1.10 1.88 -4.58
C PHE A 38 -1.81 0.66 -5.17
N VAL A 39 -2.98 0.29 -4.65
CA VAL A 39 -3.73 -0.86 -5.16
C VAL A 39 -4.14 -0.63 -6.62
N THR A 40 -4.57 0.58 -6.96
CA THR A 40 -4.97 0.92 -8.33
C THR A 40 -3.79 0.84 -9.30
N ASN A 41 -2.64 1.40 -8.91
CA ASN A 41 -1.41 1.34 -9.71
C ASN A 41 -0.93 -0.11 -9.93
N VAL A 42 -0.99 -0.95 -8.88
CA VAL A 42 -0.69 -2.38 -9.00
C VAL A 42 -1.65 -3.08 -9.96
N LYS A 43 -2.97 -2.86 -9.84
CA LYS A 43 -3.96 -3.46 -10.74
C LYS A 43 -3.75 -3.05 -12.20
N VAL A 44 -3.49 -1.77 -12.45
CA VAL A 44 -3.21 -1.25 -13.79
C VAL A 44 -1.92 -1.86 -14.35
N ALA A 45 -0.86 -1.94 -13.56
CA ALA A 45 0.40 -2.52 -13.99
C ALA A 45 0.30 -4.02 -14.29
N ILE A 46 -0.48 -4.78 -13.51
CA ILE A 46 -0.75 -6.20 -13.81
C ILE A 46 -1.48 -6.34 -15.15
N LYS A 47 -2.49 -5.51 -15.41
CA LYS A 47 -3.18 -5.52 -16.70
C LYS A 47 -2.22 -5.23 -17.88
N ILE A 48 -1.35 -4.22 -17.73
CA ILE A 48 -0.36 -3.88 -18.75
C ILE A 48 0.66 -5.03 -18.95
N MET A 49 1.07 -5.72 -17.88
CA MET A 49 1.93 -6.91 -17.98
C MET A 49 1.29 -8.00 -18.83
N VAL A 50 0.01 -8.31 -18.57
CA VAL A 50 -0.75 -9.30 -19.34
C VAL A 50 -0.88 -8.86 -20.80
N ASP A 51 -1.17 -7.58 -21.05
CA ASP A 51 -1.30 -7.02 -22.41
C ASP A 51 -0.01 -7.14 -23.25
N VAL A 52 1.17 -7.19 -22.63
CA VAL A 52 2.48 -7.42 -23.31
C VAL A 52 2.94 -8.88 -23.28
N GLY A 53 2.11 -9.80 -22.81
CA GLY A 53 2.39 -11.24 -22.76
C GLY A 53 3.20 -11.70 -21.55
N ILE A 54 3.20 -10.94 -20.45
CA ILE A 54 3.70 -11.38 -19.14
C ILE A 54 2.49 -11.82 -18.32
N ASP A 55 2.16 -13.11 -18.39
CA ASP A 55 1.12 -13.73 -17.56
C ASP A 55 1.79 -14.52 -16.43
N LEU A 56 1.54 -14.10 -15.20
CA LEU A 56 2.14 -14.70 -14.00
C LEU A 56 1.04 -15.32 -13.14
N PRO A 57 1.32 -16.49 -12.53
CA PRO A 57 0.43 -17.09 -11.54
C PRO A 57 0.05 -16.11 -10.41
N GLN A 58 -1.18 -16.24 -9.92
CA GLN A 58 -1.77 -15.27 -9.01
C GLN A 58 -1.08 -15.24 -7.63
N ASP A 59 -0.56 -16.37 -7.18
CA ASP A 59 0.25 -16.53 -5.97
C ASP A 59 1.60 -15.80 -6.10
N ILE A 60 2.26 -15.89 -7.26
CA ILE A 60 3.50 -15.15 -7.55
C ILE A 60 3.22 -13.64 -7.56
N LEU A 61 2.15 -13.20 -8.24
CA LEU A 61 1.76 -11.79 -8.25
C LEU A 61 1.48 -11.26 -6.84
N LEU A 62 0.76 -12.03 -6.03
CA LEU A 62 0.50 -11.69 -4.65
C LEU A 62 1.79 -11.54 -3.86
N TYR A 63 2.72 -12.50 -3.97
CA TYR A 63 4.02 -12.42 -3.31
C TYR A 63 4.79 -11.15 -3.71
N LEU A 64 4.86 -10.85 -5.01
CA LEU A 64 5.52 -9.65 -5.54
C LEU A 64 4.88 -8.34 -5.04
N VAL A 65 3.57 -8.33 -4.80
CA VAL A 65 2.89 -7.17 -4.20
C VAL A 65 3.17 -7.08 -2.71
N LEU A 66 3.15 -8.21 -2.00
CA LEU A 66 3.41 -8.25 -0.57
C LEU A 66 4.81 -7.75 -0.24
N ILE A 67 5.85 -8.18 -0.96
CA ILE A 67 7.22 -7.76 -0.66
C ILE A 67 7.38 -6.22 -0.64
N LYS A 68 6.57 -5.49 -1.41
CA LYS A 68 6.57 -4.01 -1.50
C LYS A 68 6.09 -3.32 -0.22
N PHE A 69 5.44 -4.03 0.72
CA PHE A 69 4.94 -3.40 1.94
C PHE A 69 6.08 -3.03 2.91
N PRO A 70 6.00 -1.86 3.56
CA PRO A 70 6.97 -1.44 4.56
C PRO A 70 7.00 -2.38 5.77
N THR A 71 8.08 -2.30 6.55
CA THR A 71 8.29 -3.09 7.76
C THR A 71 7.18 -2.88 8.80
N SER A 72 6.51 -1.71 8.77
CA SER A 72 5.34 -1.45 9.60
C SER A 72 4.24 -2.51 9.40
N LEU A 73 4.08 -3.07 8.19
CA LEU A 73 3.05 -4.05 7.84
C LEU A 73 3.51 -5.52 7.91
N GLN A 74 4.63 -5.84 8.56
CA GLN A 74 5.16 -7.22 8.61
C GLN A 74 4.20 -8.24 9.23
N ILE A 75 3.46 -7.85 10.27
CA ILE A 75 2.43 -8.72 10.88
C ILE A 75 1.34 -9.05 9.86
N LEU A 76 0.95 -8.07 9.04
CA LEU A 76 -0.04 -8.25 7.98
C LEU A 76 0.50 -9.18 6.88
N LYS A 77 1.75 -8.97 6.44
CA LYS A 77 2.44 -9.87 5.51
C LYS A 77 2.35 -11.31 5.99
N ARG A 78 2.71 -11.57 7.25
CA ARG A 78 2.69 -12.91 7.85
C ARG A 78 1.28 -13.50 7.90
N GLN A 79 0.29 -12.72 8.32
CA GLN A 79 -1.11 -13.17 8.37
C GLN A 79 -1.67 -13.52 6.99
N ILE A 80 -1.27 -12.79 5.96
CA ILE A 80 -1.67 -13.09 4.58
C ILE A 80 -0.93 -14.34 4.10
N MET A 81 0.38 -14.43 4.28
CA MET A 81 1.18 -15.58 3.83
C MET A 81 0.80 -16.93 4.48
N HIS A 82 0.29 -16.92 5.71
CA HIS A 82 -0.12 -18.13 6.43
C HIS A 82 -1.65 -18.30 6.55
N SER A 83 -2.41 -17.53 5.78
CA SER A 83 -3.84 -17.79 5.66
C SER A 83 -4.03 -18.95 4.67
N ASP A 84 -4.66 -20.05 5.09
CA ASP A 84 -5.04 -21.19 4.24
C ASP A 84 -6.13 -20.84 3.19
N LYS A 85 -6.26 -19.56 2.83
CA LYS A 85 -7.25 -19.07 1.88
C LYS A 85 -6.55 -18.74 0.58
N GLU A 86 -7.16 -19.14 -0.54
CA GLU A 86 -6.75 -18.68 -1.86
C GLU A 86 -6.80 -17.15 -1.92
N LEU A 87 -5.63 -16.54 -1.95
CA LEU A 87 -5.49 -15.09 -1.91
C LEU A 87 -5.45 -14.53 -3.33
N SER A 88 -6.62 -14.15 -3.84
CA SER A 88 -6.69 -13.42 -5.10
C SER A 88 -6.27 -11.95 -4.94
N VAL A 89 -5.45 -11.46 -5.87
CA VAL A 89 -5.02 -10.06 -5.96
C VAL A 89 -6.23 -9.12 -6.17
N GLU A 90 -7.29 -9.63 -6.81
CA GLU A 90 -8.50 -8.86 -7.09
C GLU A 90 -9.36 -8.59 -5.85
N PHE A 91 -9.50 -9.55 -4.94
CA PHE A 91 -10.55 -9.54 -3.93
C PHE A 91 -10.08 -9.29 -2.50
N ASN A 92 -8.83 -9.62 -2.14
CA ASN A 92 -8.40 -9.64 -0.74
C ASN A 92 -7.49 -8.49 -0.29
N LEU A 93 -6.88 -7.74 -1.22
CA LEU A 93 -5.92 -6.70 -0.84
C LEU A 93 -6.59 -5.45 -0.24
N ARG A 94 -7.65 -4.93 -0.88
CA ARG A 94 -8.28 -3.67 -0.47
C ARG A 94 -8.88 -3.74 0.94
N PRO A 95 -9.81 -4.66 1.26
CA PRO A 95 -10.49 -4.65 2.56
C PRO A 95 -9.51 -4.94 3.71
N CYS A 96 -8.53 -5.82 3.47
CA CYS A 96 -7.52 -6.19 4.46
C CYS A 96 -6.57 -5.02 4.77
N LEU A 97 -6.12 -4.30 3.74
CA LEU A 97 -5.24 -3.13 3.88
C LEU A 97 -5.95 -1.95 4.53
N THR A 98 -7.15 -1.58 4.05
CA THR A 98 -7.90 -0.44 4.60
C THR A 98 -8.32 -0.69 6.05
N ALA A 99 -8.75 -1.91 6.40
CA ALA A 99 -9.08 -2.25 7.77
C ALA A 99 -7.86 -2.18 8.71
N LYS A 100 -6.71 -2.72 8.31
CA LYS A 100 -5.50 -2.70 9.16
C LYS A 100 -4.86 -1.32 9.26
N ILE A 101 -4.76 -0.59 8.15
CA ILE A 101 -4.13 0.75 8.11
C ILE A 101 -5.05 1.78 8.76
N GLY A 102 -6.35 1.75 8.47
CA GLY A 102 -7.33 2.59 9.14
C GLY A 102 -7.35 2.38 10.67
N SER A 103 -7.17 1.14 11.13
CA SER A 103 -7.05 0.83 12.55
C SER A 103 -5.76 1.41 13.16
N ARG A 104 -4.62 1.31 12.48
CA ARG A 104 -3.35 1.90 12.94
C ARG A 104 -3.37 3.43 12.93
N VAL A 105 -3.92 4.07 11.91
CA VAL A 105 -4.08 5.53 11.84
C VAL A 105 -4.99 6.04 12.97
N LYS A 106 -6.09 5.33 13.27
CA LYS A 106 -6.95 5.65 14.43
C LYS A 106 -6.22 5.50 15.76
N ILE A 107 -5.41 4.45 15.92
CA ILE A 107 -4.63 4.21 17.16
C ILE A 107 -3.56 5.29 17.34
N ILE A 108 -2.82 5.64 16.30
CA ILE A 108 -1.80 6.69 16.33
C ILE A 108 -2.44 8.05 16.62
N ARG A 109 -3.53 8.44 15.93
CA ARG A 109 -4.27 9.68 16.23
C ARG A 109 -4.79 9.72 17.67
N ARG A 110 -5.31 8.61 18.20
CA ARG A 110 -5.77 8.51 19.61
C ARG A 110 -4.64 8.57 20.62
N GLN A 111 -3.42 8.20 20.25
CA GLN A 111 -2.23 8.31 21.11
C GLN A 111 -1.68 9.73 21.08
N THR A 112 -1.62 10.38 19.91
CA THR A 112 -1.24 11.79 19.76
C THR A 112 -2.20 12.70 20.52
N LEU A 113 -3.52 12.58 20.28
CA LEU A 113 -4.55 13.35 21.00
C LEU A 113 -4.51 13.13 22.53
N ARG A 114 -4.16 11.92 23.00
CA ARG A 114 -4.00 11.65 24.43
C ARG A 114 -2.74 12.26 25.03
N LYS A 115 -1.64 12.33 24.27
CA LYS A 115 -0.41 13.02 24.70
C LYS A 115 -0.64 14.52 24.78
N ASP A 116 -1.31 15.09 23.78
CA ASP A 116 -1.63 16.52 23.73
C ASP A 116 -2.62 16.90 24.84
N ALA A 117 -3.67 16.09 25.07
CA ALA A 117 -4.61 16.32 26.17
C ALA A 117 -3.94 16.22 27.55
N LYS A 118 -3.02 15.26 27.76
CA LYS A 118 -2.24 15.19 29.02
C LYS A 118 -1.33 16.40 29.20
N ALA A 119 -0.67 16.87 28.13
CA ALA A 119 0.16 18.07 28.18
C ALA A 119 -0.67 19.31 28.56
N VAL A 120 -1.87 19.46 27.97
CA VAL A 120 -2.82 20.55 28.28
C VAL A 120 -3.32 20.48 29.73
N PHE A 121 -3.66 19.28 30.24
CA PHE A 121 -4.07 19.11 31.63
C PHE A 121 -2.95 19.45 32.63
N ILE A 122 -1.70 19.09 32.30
CA ILE A 122 -0.53 19.41 33.14
C ILE A 122 -0.27 20.92 33.17
N THR A 123 -0.35 21.61 32.03
CA THR A 123 -0.18 23.07 31.98
C THR A 123 -1.30 23.81 32.68
N LEU A 124 -2.56 23.41 32.50
CA LEU A 124 -3.71 24.00 33.21
C LEU A 124 -3.62 23.77 34.73
N GLY A 125 -3.27 22.56 35.16
CA GLY A 125 -3.06 22.24 36.58
C GLY A 125 -1.92 23.05 37.19
N ARG A 126 -0.80 23.22 36.47
CA ARG A 126 0.30 24.10 36.89
C ARG A 126 -0.13 25.57 36.97
N MET A 127 -0.95 26.04 36.03
CA MET A 127 -1.46 27.42 36.04
C MET A 127 -2.37 27.70 37.25
N GLN A 128 -3.24 26.74 37.61
CA GLN A 128 -4.09 26.87 38.79
C GLN A 128 -3.31 26.82 40.10
N ILE A 129 -2.26 26.00 40.19
CA ILE A 129 -1.38 25.97 41.36
C ILE A 129 -0.62 27.29 41.52
N ILE A 130 -0.12 27.88 40.42
CA ILE A 130 0.57 29.18 40.47
C ILE A 130 -0.40 30.30 40.89
N LEU A 131 -1.65 30.28 40.42
CA LEU A 131 -2.67 31.28 40.78
C LEU A 131 -3.15 31.15 42.24
N ALA A 132 -2.97 29.99 42.88
CA ALA A 132 -3.34 29.76 44.28
C ALA A 132 -2.22 30.11 45.29
N ILE A 133 -1.02 30.44 44.80
CA ILE A 133 0.16 30.79 45.63
C ILE A 133 0.46 32.30 45.56
N LEU A 134 -0.18 33.03 44.65
CA LEU A 134 -0.19 34.50 44.54
C LEU A 134 -1.40 35.08 45.26
#